data_AF-A0A830CQG7-F1
#
_entry.id   AF-A0A830CQG7-F1
#
_cell.length_a   1.000
_cell.length_b   1.000
_cell.length_c   1.000
_cell.angle_alpha   90.00
_cell.angle_beta   90.00
_cell.angle_gamma   90.00
#
_symmetry.space_group_name_H-M   'P 1'
#
loop_
_entity.id
_entity.type
_entity.pdbx_description
1 polymer ?
#
loop_
_entity_poly.entity_id
_entity_poly.type
_entity_poly.pdbx_seq_one_letter_code
_entity_poly.pdbx_strand_id
1 'polypeptide(L)'
;VDWLPGLKTFQLKHIPTLSTNPNDLLLDILKGELEATSKASSIILHTFDALEHETLDALSPFFPPIYTVGPLQLLVDQIPDKRLESIDCSLWKQQDECMKWLNDKEQCSVLYVNFGSLAILTESEIVELAWGLANSKKSFLWIIRPDLIKNGLLPPDFIDETND
;
A
#
# COMPACT_ATOMS: atom_id res chain seq x y z
N VAL A 1 -7.69 -18.92 12.11
CA VAL A 1 -8.46 -18.14 13.11
C VAL A 1 -9.76 -17.90 12.40
N ASP A 2 -10.68 -18.85 12.52
CA ASP A 2 -11.76 -18.99 11.53
C ASP A 2 -13.05 -18.31 12.02
N TRP A 3 -12.93 -17.50 13.07
CA TRP A 3 -14.07 -16.89 13.76
C TRP A 3 -14.37 -15.46 13.32
N LEU A 4 -13.53 -14.81 12.50
CA LEU A 4 -13.76 -13.46 12.02
C LEU A 4 -14.68 -13.48 10.78
N PRO A 5 -15.93 -13.00 10.88
CA PRO A 5 -16.84 -12.98 9.74
C PRO A 5 -16.30 -12.08 8.62
N GLY A 6 -16.47 -12.49 7.36
CA GLY A 6 -16.00 -11.73 6.18
C GLY A 6 -14.52 -11.90 5.84
N LEU A 7 -13.68 -12.44 6.74
CA LEU A 7 -12.24 -12.64 6.51
C LEU A 7 -11.89 -14.12 6.32
N LYS A 8 -12.03 -14.62 5.09
CA LYS A 8 -11.62 -15.97 4.73
C LYS A 8 -10.12 -16.17 4.98
N THR A 9 -9.74 -17.29 5.60
CA THR A 9 -8.35 -17.73 5.82
C THR A 9 -7.49 -16.84 6.74
N PHE A 10 -8.12 -16.00 7.57
CA PHE A 10 -7.38 -15.16 8.51
C PHE A 10 -6.62 -15.98 9.56
N GLN A 11 -5.34 -15.65 9.78
CA GLN A 11 -4.46 -16.35 10.73
C GLN A 11 -3.98 -15.37 11.79
N LEU A 12 -3.65 -15.88 12.98
CA LEU A 12 -3.18 -15.04 14.08
C LEU A 12 -1.94 -14.22 13.67
N LYS A 13 -1.06 -14.79 12.84
CA LYS A 13 0.13 -14.12 12.29
C LYS A 13 -0.18 -12.91 11.38
N HIS A 14 -1.42 -12.77 10.92
CA HIS A 14 -1.87 -11.63 10.11
C HIS A 14 -2.40 -10.47 10.96
N ILE A 15 -2.69 -10.71 12.24
CA ILE A 15 -2.95 -9.61 13.17
C ILE A 15 -1.64 -8.85 13.27
N PRO A 16 -1.61 -7.52 13.00
CA PRO A 16 -0.44 -6.71 13.29
C PRO A 16 0.04 -7.05 14.69
N THR A 17 1.35 -7.10 14.93
CA THR A 17 1.88 -7.40 16.27
C THR A 17 1.48 -6.27 17.22
N LEU A 18 0.24 -6.33 17.71
CA LEU A 18 -0.28 -5.50 18.75
C LEU A 18 0.52 -5.93 19.97
N SER A 19 1.35 -5.00 20.42
CA SER A 19 2.19 -5.20 21.58
C SER A 19 1.37 -5.79 22.71
N THR A 20 1.83 -6.88 23.33
CA THR A 20 1.19 -7.41 24.54
C THR A 20 1.40 -6.47 25.74
N ASN A 21 2.14 -5.38 25.55
CA ASN A 21 2.30 -4.32 26.53
C ASN A 21 0.98 -3.53 26.63
N PRO A 22 0.30 -3.54 27.78
CA PRO A 22 -0.93 -2.78 27.97
C PRO A 22 -0.73 -1.25 27.89
N ASN A 23 0.52 -0.76 27.92
CA ASN A 23 0.89 0.65 27.77
C ASN A 23 1.42 0.99 26.37
N ASP A 24 1.07 0.19 25.36
CA ASP A 24 1.47 0.46 23.98
C ASP A 24 0.65 1.59 23.36
N LEU A 25 1.33 2.61 22.86
CA LEU A 25 0.70 3.80 22.28
C LEU A 25 -0.22 3.46 21.10
N LEU A 26 0.16 2.50 20.25
CA LEU A 26 -0.66 2.11 19.10
C LEU A 26 -1.94 1.41 19.57
N LEU A 27 -1.85 0.57 20.61
CA LEU A 27 -3.03 -0.04 21.22
C LEU A 27 -4.00 1.00 21.77
N ASP A 28 -3.51 2.05 22.43
CA ASP A 28 -4.38 3.09 22.98
C ASP A 28 -5.01 3.96 21.89
N ILE A 29 -4.27 4.26 20.82
CA ILE A 29 -4.83 4.90 19.62
C ILE A 29 -5.95 4.04 19.03
N LEU A 30 -5.72 2.73 18.82
CA LEU A 30 -6.71 1.83 18.23
C LEU A 30 -7.98 1.71 19.08
N LYS A 31 -7.87 1.68 20.41
CA LYS A 31 -9.03 1.72 21.31
C LYS A 31 -9.80 3.03 21.16
N GLY A 32 -9.09 4.16 21.14
CA GLY A 32 -9.69 5.48 20.97
C GLY A 32 -10.44 5.60 19.65
N GLU A 33 -9.84 5.16 18.54
CA GLU A 33 -10.47 5.14 17.23
C GLU A 33 -11.70 4.22 17.19
N LEU A 34 -11.64 3.03 17.82
CA LEU A 34 -12.78 2.12 17.92
C LEU A 34 -13.95 2.76 18.69
N GLU A 35 -13.67 3.40 19.82
CA GLU A 35 -14.68 4.13 20.58
C GLU A 35 -15.27 5.30 19.79
N ALA A 36 -14.44 6.06 19.07
CA ALA A 36 -14.89 7.17 18.23
C ALA A 36 -15.79 6.67 17.09
N THR A 37 -15.40 5.56 16.45
CA THR A 37 -16.15 4.93 15.36
C THR A 37 -17.55 4.52 15.80
N SER A 38 -17.70 4.00 17.04
CA SER A 38 -19.01 3.63 17.60
C SER A 38 -19.95 4.82 17.82
N LYS A 39 -19.40 6.04 17.96
CA LYS A 39 -20.13 7.29 18.20
C LYS A 39 -20.35 8.10 16.91
N ALA A 40 -19.73 7.71 15.80
CA ALA A 40 -19.86 8.40 14.54
C ALA A 40 -21.27 8.25 13.95
N SER A 41 -21.71 9.23 13.15
CA SER A 41 -22.98 9.10 12.42
C SER A 41 -22.86 8.17 11.19
N SER A 42 -21.63 8.00 10.69
CA SER A 42 -21.30 7.18 9.53
C SER A 42 -19.79 6.93 9.47
N ILE A 43 -19.40 5.88 8.75
CA ILE A 43 -18.00 5.57 8.45
C ILE A 43 -17.79 5.72 6.94
N ILE A 44 -16.68 6.35 6.55
CA ILE A 44 -16.26 6.43 5.15
C ILE A 44 -15.02 5.57 4.99
N LEU A 45 -15.08 4.59 4.08
CA LEU A 45 -13.96 3.70 3.76
C LEU A 45 -13.50 3.93 2.32
N HIS A 46 -12.19 4.05 2.13
CA HIS A 46 -11.58 4.15 0.80
C HIS A 46 -11.45 2.77 0.16
N THR A 47 -12.59 2.15 -0.11
CA THR A 47 -12.75 0.86 -0.79
C THR A 47 -13.99 0.92 -1.70
N PHE A 48 -14.40 -0.19 -2.30
CA PHE A 48 -15.67 -0.30 -3.03
C PHE A 48 -16.31 -1.67 -2.80
N ASP A 49 -17.64 -1.72 -2.89
CA ASP A 49 -18.44 -2.91 -2.53
C ASP A 49 -17.94 -4.19 -3.21
N ALA A 50 -17.68 -4.16 -4.51
CA ALA A 50 -17.27 -5.35 -5.25
C ALA A 50 -15.89 -5.91 -4.81
N LEU A 51 -15.04 -5.11 -4.16
CA LEU A 51 -13.74 -5.56 -3.66
C LEU A 51 -13.87 -6.31 -2.32
N GLU A 52 -14.73 -5.81 -1.43
CA GLU A 52 -14.76 -6.22 -0.02
C GLU A 52 -16.17 -6.57 0.50
N HIS A 53 -17.08 -6.97 -0.41
CA HIS A 53 -18.49 -7.22 -0.10
C HIS A 53 -18.70 -8.09 1.16
N GLU A 54 -18.03 -9.24 1.25
CA GLU A 54 -18.17 -10.15 2.40
C GLU A 54 -17.72 -9.52 3.72
N THR A 55 -16.67 -8.69 3.68
CA THR A 55 -16.17 -7.93 4.84
C THR A 55 -17.15 -6.83 5.23
N LEU A 56 -17.66 -6.08 4.26
CA LEU A 56 -18.60 -4.98 4.51
C LEU A 56 -19.92 -5.49 5.10
N ASP A 57 -20.46 -6.59 4.57
CA ASP A 57 -21.65 -7.24 5.10
C ASP A 57 -21.44 -7.71 6.53
N ALA A 58 -20.27 -8.29 6.82
CA ALA A 58 -19.88 -8.73 8.16
C ALA A 58 -19.73 -7.56 9.16
N LEU A 59 -19.26 -6.39 8.70
CA LEU A 59 -19.09 -5.20 9.55
C LEU A 59 -20.41 -4.44 9.78
N SER A 60 -21.34 -4.49 8.82
CA SER A 60 -22.59 -3.72 8.84
C SER A 60 -23.41 -3.81 10.15
N PRO A 61 -23.48 -4.94 10.88
CA PRO A 61 -24.26 -5.01 12.12
C PRO A 61 -23.59 -4.33 13.32
N PHE A 62 -22.28 -4.09 13.24
CA PHE A 62 -21.47 -3.59 14.37
C PHE A 62 -21.24 -2.08 14.32
N PHE A 63 -21.49 -1.45 13.18
CA PHE A 63 -21.08 -0.07 12.91
C PHE A 63 -22.23 0.77 12.37
N PRO A 64 -22.14 2.11 12.50
CA PRO A 64 -23.00 3.04 11.76
C PRO A 64 -22.92 2.80 10.24
N PRO A 65 -23.81 3.41 9.43
CA PRO A 65 -23.77 3.29 7.98
C PRO A 65 -22.37 3.49 7.40
N ILE A 66 -21.90 2.47 6.67
CA ILE A 66 -20.59 2.46 6.03
C ILE A 66 -20.77 2.89 4.57
N TYR A 67 -19.99 3.89 4.15
CA TYR A 67 -19.95 4.37 2.77
C TYR A 67 -18.59 4.07 2.16
N THR A 68 -18.59 3.28 1.10
CA THR A 68 -17.38 3.00 0.32
C THR A 68 -17.24 4.04 -0.79
N VAL A 69 -16.13 4.77 -0.83
CA VAL A 69 -15.94 5.92 -1.77
C VAL A 69 -14.78 5.72 -2.75
N GLY A 70 -14.21 4.52 -2.81
CA GLY A 70 -13.05 4.19 -3.63
C GLY A 70 -13.40 3.62 -5.02
N PRO A 71 -12.37 3.46 -5.87
CA PRO A 71 -11.04 4.05 -5.75
C PRO A 71 -11.05 5.52 -6.20
N LEU A 72 -10.91 6.46 -5.25
CA LEU A 72 -10.97 7.91 -5.50
C LEU A 72 -10.09 8.36 -6.68
N GLN A 73 -8.90 7.78 -6.81
CA GLN A 73 -7.95 8.08 -7.88
C GLN A 73 -8.49 7.82 -9.29
N LEU A 74 -9.46 6.91 -9.49
CA LEU A 74 -10.09 6.68 -10.79
C LEU A 74 -11.39 7.49 -10.97
N LEU A 75 -11.90 8.06 -9.89
CA LEU A 75 -13.17 8.78 -9.84
C LEU A 75 -12.98 10.29 -10.00
N VAL A 76 -11.84 10.84 -9.55
CA VAL A 76 -11.55 12.28 -9.63
C VAL A 76 -11.62 12.79 -11.07
N ASP A 77 -11.06 12.06 -12.04
CA ASP A 77 -11.07 12.43 -13.46
C ASP A 77 -12.47 12.50 -14.08
N GLN A 78 -13.47 11.90 -13.43
CA GLN A 78 -14.86 11.88 -13.90
C GLN A 78 -15.66 13.10 -13.43
N ILE A 79 -15.10 13.92 -12.53
CA ILE A 79 -15.79 15.09 -11.98
C ILE A 79 -15.50 16.30 -12.90
N PRO A 80 -16.51 16.91 -13.54
CA PRO A 80 -16.32 18.06 -14.42
C PRO A 80 -16.13 19.37 -13.63
N ASP A 81 -15.20 19.39 -12.68
CA ASP A 81 -14.81 20.57 -11.92
C ASP A 81 -13.34 20.87 -12.14
N LYS A 82 -13.08 21.93 -12.92
CA LYS A 82 -11.72 22.38 -13.26
C LYS A 82 -10.84 22.72 -12.06
N ARG A 83 -11.42 22.97 -10.88
CA ARG A 83 -10.63 23.20 -9.66
C ARG A 83 -9.86 21.95 -9.24
N LEU A 84 -10.39 20.77 -9.57
CA LEU A 84 -9.79 19.48 -9.24
C LEU A 84 -8.55 19.16 -10.10
N GLU A 85 -8.38 19.80 -11.25
CA GLU A 85 -7.15 19.66 -12.08
C GLU A 85 -5.88 20.10 -11.32
N SER A 86 -6.04 20.93 -10.28
CA SER A 86 -4.93 21.37 -9.42
C SER A 86 -4.70 20.48 -8.19
N ILE A 87 -5.61 19.54 -7.93
CA ILE A 87 -5.56 18.64 -6.77
C ILE A 87 -4.94 17.32 -7.23
N ASP A 88 -3.65 17.15 -6.98
CA ASP A 88 -2.95 15.89 -7.19
C ASP A 88 -3.10 14.99 -5.94
N CYS A 89 -3.20 13.68 -6.15
CA CYS A 89 -3.13 12.68 -5.07
C CYS A 89 -1.69 12.50 -4.56
N SER A 90 -0.69 13.04 -5.28
CA SER A 90 0.72 13.08 -4.86
C SER A 90 1.07 14.37 -4.13
N LEU A 91 1.71 14.23 -2.96
CA LEU A 91 2.35 15.36 -2.26
C LEU A 91 3.72 15.73 -2.88
N TRP A 92 4.21 14.93 -3.81
CA TRP A 92 5.54 15.06 -4.42
C TRP A 92 5.44 15.43 -5.89
N LYS A 93 6.41 16.24 -6.35
CA LYS A 93 6.57 16.53 -7.76
C LYS A 93 6.86 15.21 -8.51
N GLN A 94 6.06 14.94 -9.53
CA GLN A 94 6.21 13.78 -10.39
C GLN A 94 7.54 13.87 -11.16
N GLN A 95 8.20 12.72 -11.32
CA GLN A 95 9.42 12.58 -12.11
C GLN A 95 9.06 12.03 -13.48
N ASP A 96 9.40 12.76 -14.54
CA ASP A 96 9.03 12.38 -15.91
C ASP A 96 9.96 11.31 -16.49
N GLU A 97 11.14 11.11 -15.90
CA GLU A 97 12.16 10.20 -16.38
C GLU A 97 11.69 8.74 -16.37
N CYS A 98 11.01 8.30 -15.30
CA CYS A 98 10.49 6.94 -15.21
C CYS A 98 9.37 6.70 -16.23
N MET A 99 8.54 7.71 -16.50
CA MET A 99 7.49 7.63 -17.50
C MET A 99 8.05 7.54 -18.92
N LYS A 100 9.11 8.28 -19.23
CA LYS A 100 9.83 8.15 -20.51
C LYS A 100 10.40 6.74 -20.68
N TRP A 101 11.07 6.21 -19.65
CA TRP A 101 11.60 4.84 -19.70
C TRP A 101 10.50 3.78 -19.85
N LEU A 102 9.35 3.95 -19.19
CA LEU A 102 8.20 3.04 -19.33
C LEU A 102 7.58 3.07 -20.73
N ASN A 103 7.53 4.24 -21.37
CA ASN A 103 6.98 4.39 -22.72
C ASN A 103 7.78 3.62 -23.79
N ASP A 104 9.05 3.31 -23.52
CA ASP A 104 9.92 2.56 -24.42
C ASP A 104 9.80 1.03 -24.22
N LYS A 105 8.95 0.54 -23.31
CA LYS A 105 8.77 -0.89 -23.01
C LYS A 105 7.47 -1.42 -23.62
N GLU A 106 7.43 -2.73 -23.85
CA GLU A 106 6.21 -3.40 -24.31
C GLU A 106 5.09 -3.31 -23.26
N GLN A 107 3.84 -3.31 -23.72
CA GLN A 107 2.68 -3.26 -22.83
C GLN A 107 2.67 -4.44 -21.85
N CYS A 108 2.41 -4.16 -20.57
CA CYS A 108 2.36 -5.17 -19.49
C CYS A 108 3.66 -6.00 -19.33
N SER A 109 4.82 -5.45 -19.73
CA SER A 109 6.10 -6.17 -19.65
C SER A 109 6.98 -5.82 -18.45
N VAL A 110 6.67 -4.74 -17.72
CA VAL A 110 7.49 -4.22 -16.62
C VAL A 110 6.90 -4.59 -15.27
N LEU A 111 7.74 -5.13 -14.37
CA LEU A 111 7.40 -5.35 -12.97
C LEU A 111 7.58 -4.05 -12.16
N TYR A 112 6.50 -3.53 -11.56
CA TYR A 112 6.60 -2.43 -10.60
C TYR A 112 6.87 -2.95 -9.19
N VAL A 113 7.93 -2.44 -8.54
CA VAL A 113 8.33 -2.83 -7.18
C VAL A 113 8.38 -1.60 -6.29
N ASN A 114 7.53 -1.56 -5.27
CA ASN A 114 7.51 -0.49 -4.27
C ASN A 114 6.97 -1.02 -2.94
N PHE A 115 7.61 -0.65 -1.83
CA PHE A 115 7.23 -1.04 -0.47
C PHE A 115 6.54 0.08 0.32
N GLY A 116 6.19 1.18 -0.34
CA GLY A 116 5.57 2.34 0.29
C GLY A 116 6.54 3.11 1.18
N SER A 117 6.00 3.97 2.05
CA SER A 117 6.78 4.91 2.87
C SER A 117 7.11 4.41 4.29
N LEU A 118 6.60 3.23 4.69
CA LEU A 118 6.75 2.73 6.05
C LEU A 118 7.69 1.52 6.15
N ALA A 119 7.77 0.71 5.09
CA ALA A 119 8.59 -0.48 5.11
C ALA A 119 10.08 -0.12 5.18
N ILE A 120 10.81 -0.94 5.94
CA ILE A 120 12.27 -0.91 6.05
C ILE A 120 12.72 -2.36 5.89
N LEU A 121 13.63 -2.59 4.94
CA LEU A 121 14.21 -3.90 4.68
C LEU A 121 15.59 -3.98 5.33
N THR A 122 15.93 -5.18 5.79
CA THR A 122 17.30 -5.51 6.19
C THR A 122 18.21 -5.54 4.96
N GLU A 123 19.51 -5.37 5.18
CA GLU A 123 20.50 -5.45 4.11
C GLU A 123 20.41 -6.79 3.35
N SER A 124 20.27 -7.91 4.06
CA SER A 124 20.09 -9.23 3.43
C SER A 124 18.85 -9.32 2.57
N GLU A 125 17.71 -8.78 3.00
CA GLU A 125 16.47 -8.81 2.20
C GLU A 125 16.60 -8.00 0.91
N ILE A 126 17.32 -6.86 0.97
CA ILE A 126 17.59 -6.04 -0.22
C ILE A 126 18.52 -6.75 -1.18
N VAL A 127 19.59 -7.38 -0.68
CA VAL A 127 20.53 -8.14 -1.51
C VAL A 127 19.81 -9.29 -2.23
N GLU A 128 19.00 -10.06 -1.50
CA GLU A 128 18.22 -11.16 -2.09
C GLU A 128 17.19 -10.66 -3.10
N LEU A 129 16.49 -9.55 -2.80
CA LEU A 129 15.55 -8.95 -3.74
C LEU A 129 16.24 -8.44 -5.00
N ALA A 130 17.38 -7.75 -4.86
CA ALA A 130 18.15 -7.23 -5.98
C ALA A 130 18.60 -8.36 -6.90
N TRP A 131 19.21 -9.42 -6.35
CA TRP A 131 19.61 -10.57 -7.17
C TRP A 131 18.44 -11.35 -7.73
N GLY A 132 17.31 -11.43 -7.01
CA GLY A 132 16.07 -12.00 -7.55
C GLY A 132 15.56 -11.24 -8.78
N LEU A 133 15.57 -9.91 -8.73
CA LEU A 133 15.19 -9.06 -9.85
C LEU A 133 16.15 -9.22 -11.04
N ALA A 134 17.46 -9.14 -10.80
CA ALA A 134 18.48 -9.31 -11.84
C ALA A 134 18.41 -10.69 -12.54
N ASN A 135 18.20 -11.74 -11.75
CA ASN A 135 18.10 -13.11 -12.27
C ASN A 135 16.77 -13.42 -12.95
N SER A 136 15.72 -12.63 -12.69
CA SER A 136 14.43 -12.80 -13.37
C SER A 136 14.49 -12.53 -14.88
N LYS A 137 15.49 -11.74 -15.31
CA LYS A 137 15.65 -11.25 -16.69
C LYS A 137 14.39 -10.56 -17.23
N LYS A 138 13.57 -10.00 -16.33
CA LYS A 138 12.42 -9.15 -16.64
C LYS A 138 12.78 -7.69 -16.42
N SER A 139 12.24 -6.81 -17.26
CA SER A 139 12.31 -5.38 -16.98
C SER A 139 11.53 -5.07 -15.70
N PHE A 140 12.08 -4.24 -14.84
CA PHE A 140 11.45 -3.84 -13.58
C PHE A 140 11.67 -2.34 -13.32
N LEU A 141 10.70 -1.73 -12.65
CA LEU A 141 10.81 -0.38 -12.10
C LEU A 141 10.75 -0.50 -10.58
N TRP A 142 11.89 -0.36 -9.92
CA TRP A 142 12.00 -0.46 -8.47
C TRP A 142 12.20 0.90 -7.82
N ILE A 143 11.24 1.31 -6.98
CA ILE A 143 11.31 2.55 -6.21
C ILE A 143 12.11 2.32 -4.93
N ILE A 144 13.32 2.89 -4.88
CA ILE A 144 14.22 2.82 -3.72
C ILE A 144 14.24 4.17 -3.03
N ARG A 145 13.76 4.19 -1.79
CA ARG A 145 13.81 5.36 -0.90
C ARG A 145 15.04 5.27 0.01
N PRO A 146 15.69 6.39 0.38
CA PRO A 146 16.92 6.38 1.18
C PRO A 146 16.81 5.63 2.51
N ASP A 147 15.62 5.62 3.11
CA ASP A 147 15.29 4.98 4.38
C ASP A 147 14.64 3.61 4.23
N LEU A 148 14.53 3.07 3.01
CA LEU A 148 14.17 1.66 2.80
C LEU A 148 15.28 0.74 3.31
N ILE A 149 16.53 1.22 3.22
CA ILE A 149 17.71 0.46 3.60
C ILE A 149 18.24 1.01 4.91
N LYS A 150 18.26 0.16 5.94
CA LYS A 150 18.87 0.52 7.22
C LYS A 150 20.40 0.54 7.08
N ASN A 151 20.94 1.65 6.57
CA ASN A 151 22.38 1.93 6.38
C ASN A 151 23.11 1.16 5.26
N GLY A 152 22.38 0.55 4.32
CA GLY A 152 22.97 -0.26 3.24
C GLY A 152 22.89 0.40 1.87
N LEU A 153 23.71 -0.09 0.95
CA LEU A 153 23.70 0.26 -0.47
C LEU A 153 23.21 -0.96 -1.27
N LEU A 154 22.75 -0.74 -2.50
CA LEU A 154 22.55 -1.85 -3.44
C LEU A 154 23.87 -2.61 -3.66
N PRO A 155 23.82 -3.91 -4.01
CA PRO A 155 25.03 -4.64 -4.40
C PRO A 155 25.76 -3.87 -5.51
N PRO A 156 27.10 -3.68 -5.44
CA PRO A 156 27.83 -2.85 -6.40
C PRO A 156 27.60 -3.30 -7.85
N ASP A 157 27.59 -4.61 -8.07
CA ASP A 157 27.47 -5.23 -9.40
C ASP A 157 26.01 -5.28 -9.89
N PHE A 158 25.03 -4.93 -9.05
CA PHE A 158 23.62 -5.00 -9.42
C PHE A 158 23.27 -4.04 -10.55
N ILE A 159 23.83 -2.82 -10.53
CA ILE A 159 23.58 -1.84 -11.58
C ILE A 159 24.17 -2.33 -12.91
N ASP A 160 25.37 -2.89 -12.89
CA ASP A 160 26.02 -3.39 -14.10
C ASP A 160 25.27 -4.59 -14.70
N GLU A 161 24.72 -5.48 -13.86
CA GLU A 161 23.95 -6.65 -14.29
C GLU A 161 22.53 -6.30 -14.81
N THR A 162 22.01 -5.11 -14.45
CA THR A 162 20.63 -4.69 -14.77
C THR A 162 20.54 -3.46 -15.65
N ASN A 163 21.68 -2.92 -16.10
CA ASN A 163 21.70 -1.87 -17.10
C ASN A 163 21.16 -2.41 -18.42
N ASP A 164 20.05 -1.83 -18.86
CA ASP A 164 19.43 -2.02 -20.19
C ASP A 164 20.23 -1.27 -21.28
#